data_AF-A0A022W4L8-F1
#
_entry.id   AF-A0A022W4L8-F1
#
_cell.length_a   1.000
_cell.length_b   1.000
_cell.length_c   1.000
_cell.angle_alpha   90.00
_cell.angle_beta   90.00
_cell.angle_gamma   90.00
#
_symmetry.space_group_name_H-M   'P 1'
#
loop_
_entity.id
_entity.type
_entity.pdbx_description
1 polymer ?
#
loop_
_entity_poly.entity_id
_entity_poly.type
_entity_poly.pdbx_seq_one_letter_code
_entity_poly.pdbx_strand_id
1 'polypeptide(L)'
;MISSFHDMVRTLSKLSASAKPTAFHHLLARLAHEGRLLRLYTQNVDGIEASLPPLQTKVPLEVKGPWPTTIQLHGGLHTMVCQKCSKASSFEADLFKGPDPPLCGECEKNEVIRHVGGQRSRGIGKLRPRMVLYNEYNPDEEAIGSVVSADLRARPDALVVVGTSLKIPGVRRIVKEMCRVVRGRRNGTTVWINHDPLPSGKEFEDCWDLAIKGDCDKVALHAGLKRWDDDDRSFTECTEEEFDRAKSGNTEISVVITPQKPIKFTEFTNGMPTPSSSSEDSVNPGKRSQSPTPSAPPKPRGVNTKIIKKSNQPRKPRAKKAKPADASTKTIPINKAFPSRKATAAKESKVVKEVAPCKIEDVLNPIPPESARSNGPAPLELETKKESNVVHT
;
A
#
# COMPACT_ATOMS: atom_id res chain seq x y z
N MET A 1 1.75 -2.42 29.29
CA MET A 1 1.59 -1.93 27.90
C MET A 1 2.10 -2.93 26.87
N ILE A 2 3.38 -3.33 26.84
CA ILE A 2 3.86 -4.32 25.85
C ILE A 2 3.38 -5.76 26.16
N SER A 3 3.45 -6.25 27.41
CA SER A 3 2.91 -7.58 27.76
C SER A 3 1.43 -7.70 27.39
N SER A 4 0.62 -6.70 27.76
CA SER A 4 -0.80 -6.62 27.39
C SER A 4 -1.06 -6.60 25.87
N PHE A 5 -0.09 -6.14 25.05
CA PHE A 5 -0.16 -6.31 23.59
C PHE A 5 0.14 -7.76 23.20
N HIS A 6 1.23 -8.36 23.70
CA HIS A 6 1.56 -9.76 23.42
C HIS A 6 0.45 -10.75 23.83
N ASP A 7 -0.15 -10.54 25.00
CA ASP A 7 -1.26 -11.36 25.51
C ASP A 7 -2.54 -11.18 24.67
N MET A 8 -2.81 -9.96 24.17
CA MET A 8 -3.88 -9.71 23.19
C MET A 8 -3.60 -10.44 21.86
N VAL A 9 -2.39 -10.35 21.31
CA VAL A 9 -2.03 -11.02 20.04
C VAL A 9 -2.11 -12.55 20.18
N ARG A 10 -1.63 -13.10 21.30
CA ARG A 10 -1.75 -14.54 21.62
C ARG A 10 -3.20 -15.00 21.72
N THR A 11 -4.06 -14.18 22.33
CA THR A 11 -5.48 -14.48 22.45
C THR A 11 -6.17 -14.41 21.09
N LEU A 12 -5.92 -13.35 20.32
CA LEU A 12 -6.51 -13.16 19.00
C LEU A 12 -6.07 -14.26 18.03
N SER A 13 -4.78 -14.62 17.99
CA SER A 13 -4.27 -15.72 17.17
C SER A 13 -4.96 -17.06 17.47
N LYS A 14 -5.21 -17.38 18.75
CA LYS A 14 -5.97 -18.58 19.15
C LYS A 14 -7.42 -18.52 18.71
N LEU A 15 -8.08 -17.37 18.88
CA LEU A 15 -9.47 -17.16 18.44
C LEU A 15 -9.59 -17.30 16.91
N SER A 16 -8.73 -16.63 16.14
CA SER A 16 -8.69 -16.73 14.68
C SER A 16 -8.45 -18.16 14.19
N ALA A 17 -7.54 -18.91 14.81
CA ALA A 17 -7.29 -20.31 14.48
C ALA A 17 -8.47 -21.26 14.82
N SER A 18 -9.37 -20.85 15.72
CA SER A 18 -10.61 -21.58 16.06
C SER A 18 -11.84 -21.10 15.30
N ALA A 19 -11.77 -19.95 14.63
CA ALA A 19 -12.87 -19.34 13.91
C ALA A 19 -13.19 -20.12 12.62
N LYS A 20 -14.46 -20.13 12.24
CA LYS A 20 -14.91 -20.72 10.97
C LYS A 20 -15.32 -19.60 10.00
N PRO A 21 -15.06 -19.76 8.70
CA PRO A 21 -15.59 -18.86 7.67
C PRO A 21 -17.12 -18.74 7.77
N THR A 22 -17.63 -17.51 7.69
CA THR A 22 -19.06 -17.22 7.78
C THR A 22 -19.77 -17.40 6.43
N ALA A 23 -21.10 -17.23 6.38
CA ALA A 23 -21.85 -17.30 5.13
C ALA A 23 -21.32 -16.30 4.08
N PHE A 24 -20.97 -15.07 4.49
CA PHE A 24 -20.37 -14.07 3.62
C PHE A 24 -18.97 -14.46 3.12
N HIS A 25 -18.17 -15.16 3.93
CA HIS A 25 -16.87 -15.68 3.48
C HIS A 25 -17.04 -16.78 2.42
N HIS A 26 -18.02 -17.68 2.60
CA HIS A 26 -18.33 -18.70 1.58
C HIS A 26 -18.89 -18.08 0.29
N LEU A 27 -19.70 -17.01 0.36
CA LEU A 27 -20.13 -16.22 -0.81
C LEU A 27 -18.94 -15.60 -1.55
N LEU A 28 -18.02 -14.95 -0.84
CA LEU A 28 -16.81 -14.38 -1.45
C LEU A 28 -15.96 -15.46 -2.13
N ALA A 29 -15.79 -16.60 -1.48
CA ALA A 29 -15.04 -17.72 -2.04
C ALA A 29 -15.74 -18.36 -3.26
N ARG A 30 -17.08 -18.37 -3.30
CA ARG A 30 -17.85 -18.83 -4.47
C ARG A 30 -17.65 -17.88 -5.66
N LEU A 31 -17.72 -16.56 -5.43
CA LEU A 31 -17.43 -15.55 -6.45
C LEU A 31 -15.99 -15.63 -6.97
N ALA A 32 -15.02 -15.98 -6.12
CA ALA A 32 -13.65 -16.22 -6.54
C ALA A 32 -13.49 -17.52 -7.36
N HIS A 33 -14.11 -18.63 -6.91
CA HIS A 33 -14.12 -19.91 -7.63
C HIS A 33 -14.75 -19.77 -9.03
N GLU A 34 -15.84 -19.02 -9.15
CA GLU A 34 -16.52 -18.73 -10.43
C GLU A 34 -15.79 -17.70 -11.30
N GLY A 35 -14.62 -17.19 -10.88
CA GLY A 35 -13.85 -16.18 -11.62
C GLY A 35 -14.49 -14.78 -11.67
N ARG A 36 -15.50 -14.52 -10.83
CA ARG A 36 -16.28 -13.28 -10.78
C ARG A 36 -15.70 -12.22 -9.83
N LEU A 37 -14.86 -12.63 -8.86
CA LEU A 37 -14.22 -11.73 -7.90
C LEU A 37 -12.85 -11.25 -8.41
N LEU A 38 -12.76 -9.99 -8.85
CA LEU A 38 -11.50 -9.37 -9.28
C LEU A 38 -10.46 -9.29 -8.14
N ARG A 39 -10.89 -8.88 -6.95
CA ARG A 39 -10.06 -8.77 -5.74
C ARG A 39 -10.90 -8.72 -4.47
N LEU A 40 -10.38 -9.29 -3.39
CA LEU A 40 -10.84 -9.07 -2.02
C LEU A 40 -9.83 -8.18 -1.28
N TYR A 41 -10.24 -6.98 -0.89
CA TYR A 41 -9.45 -6.09 -0.04
C TYR A 41 -9.96 -6.16 1.40
N THR A 42 -9.23 -6.84 2.28
CA THR A 42 -9.62 -6.97 3.69
C THR A 42 -8.83 -6.03 4.61
N GLN A 43 -9.50 -5.53 5.64
CA GLN A 43 -8.92 -4.78 6.76
C GLN A 43 -8.68 -5.69 7.98
N ASN A 44 -9.14 -6.94 7.91
CA ASN A 44 -9.08 -7.92 8.98
C ASN A 44 -7.65 -8.48 9.11
N VAL A 45 -7.27 -8.86 10.34
CA VAL A 45 -5.94 -9.41 10.65
C VAL A 45 -5.99 -10.87 11.12
N ASP A 46 -7.19 -11.38 11.44
CA ASP A 46 -7.44 -12.80 11.70
C ASP A 46 -7.08 -13.68 10.50
N GLY A 47 -7.42 -13.24 9.27
CA GLY A 47 -7.14 -13.97 8.04
C GLY A 47 -8.09 -15.14 7.79
N ILE A 48 -9.34 -15.08 8.30
CA ILE A 48 -10.35 -16.11 8.05
C ILE A 48 -10.60 -16.27 6.54
N GLU A 49 -10.49 -15.20 5.76
CA GLU A 49 -10.59 -15.24 4.29
C GLU A 49 -9.50 -16.14 3.68
N ALA A 50 -8.26 -16.01 4.14
CA ALA A 50 -7.10 -16.74 3.63
C ALA A 50 -7.14 -18.25 3.93
N SER A 51 -8.02 -18.70 4.85
CA SER A 51 -8.26 -20.12 5.11
C SER A 51 -9.02 -20.83 3.97
N LEU A 52 -9.73 -20.08 3.13
CA LEU A 52 -10.48 -20.63 1.99
C LEU A 52 -9.61 -20.64 0.72
N PRO A 53 -9.41 -21.80 0.04
CA PRO A 53 -8.56 -21.90 -1.15
C PRO A 53 -8.82 -20.87 -2.27
N PRO A 54 -10.07 -20.49 -2.62
CA PRO A 54 -10.31 -19.45 -3.63
C PRO A 54 -9.88 -18.03 -3.19
N LEU A 55 -9.74 -17.80 -1.88
CA LEU A 55 -9.44 -16.50 -1.26
C LEU A 55 -8.03 -16.46 -0.63
N GLN A 56 -7.11 -17.31 -1.09
CA GLN A 56 -5.73 -17.31 -0.58
C GLN A 56 -5.04 -15.94 -0.74
N THR A 57 -4.11 -15.67 0.19
CA THR A 57 -3.21 -14.52 0.20
C THR A 57 -1.76 -14.97 0.00
N LYS A 58 -0.87 -14.04 -0.34
CA LYS A 58 0.58 -14.24 -0.41
C LYS A 58 1.26 -13.12 0.38
N VAL A 59 2.07 -13.50 1.37
CA VAL A 59 2.73 -12.57 2.31
C VAL A 59 4.21 -12.95 2.45
N PRO A 60 5.17 -12.02 2.27
CA PRO A 60 5.00 -10.64 1.80
C PRO A 60 4.35 -10.51 0.43
N LEU A 61 3.73 -9.36 0.16
CA LEU A 61 3.10 -9.07 -1.12
C LEU A 61 4.14 -8.52 -2.11
N GLU A 62 4.16 -9.06 -3.33
CA GLU A 62 5.11 -8.65 -4.36
C GLU A 62 4.64 -7.40 -5.12
N VAL A 63 5.57 -6.48 -5.41
CA VAL A 63 5.27 -5.23 -6.17
C VAL A 63 4.86 -5.52 -7.62
N LYS A 64 5.20 -6.70 -8.15
CA LYS A 64 4.80 -7.17 -9.48
C LYS A 64 3.85 -8.36 -9.35
N GLY A 65 2.82 -8.38 -10.19
CA GLY A 65 1.87 -9.50 -10.25
C GLY A 65 2.41 -10.73 -10.99
N PRO A 66 1.64 -11.84 -11.02
CA PRO A 66 0.26 -11.96 -10.58
C PRO A 66 0.09 -11.87 -9.06
N TRP A 67 -0.95 -11.17 -8.62
CA TRP A 67 -1.27 -10.95 -7.21
C TRP A 67 -2.40 -11.88 -6.73
N PRO A 68 -2.38 -12.32 -5.45
CA PRO A 68 -3.40 -13.18 -4.86
C PRO A 68 -4.81 -12.54 -4.88
N THR A 69 -5.85 -13.37 -4.75
CA THR A 69 -7.24 -12.92 -4.65
C THR A 69 -7.44 -11.96 -3.49
N THR A 70 -6.87 -12.29 -2.33
CA THR A 70 -7.01 -11.52 -1.08
C THR A 70 -5.80 -10.65 -0.80
N ILE A 71 -6.04 -9.37 -0.51
CA ILE A 71 -5.05 -8.36 -0.13
C ILE A 71 -5.36 -7.89 1.29
N GLN A 72 -4.44 -8.15 2.22
CA GLN A 72 -4.56 -7.74 3.62
C GLN A 72 -4.00 -6.32 3.81
N LEU A 73 -4.89 -5.33 3.86
CA LEU A 73 -4.53 -3.91 3.95
C LEU A 73 -3.83 -3.52 5.26
N HIS A 74 -3.94 -4.35 6.30
CA HIS A 74 -3.30 -4.16 7.60
C HIS A 74 -2.38 -5.34 7.98
N GLY A 75 -1.95 -6.16 7.02
CA GLY A 75 -1.23 -7.41 7.28
C GLY A 75 -2.09 -8.44 8.01
N GLY A 76 -1.47 -9.37 8.75
CA GLY A 76 -2.22 -10.42 9.45
C GLY A 76 -1.40 -11.28 10.41
N LEU A 77 -2.09 -12.07 11.22
CA LEU A 77 -1.52 -12.88 12.30
C LEU A 77 -0.82 -14.17 11.86
N HIS A 78 -0.80 -14.47 10.56
CA HIS A 78 -0.21 -15.71 10.03
C HIS A 78 1.32 -15.69 10.00
N THR A 79 1.96 -14.52 10.05
CA THR A 79 3.43 -14.39 10.00
C THR A 79 3.98 -13.44 11.05
N MET A 80 5.23 -13.66 11.44
CA MET A 80 6.06 -12.70 12.18
C MET A 80 7.24 -12.24 11.32
N VAL A 81 7.79 -11.07 11.65
CA VAL A 81 8.90 -10.44 10.92
C VAL A 81 9.92 -9.87 11.90
N CYS A 82 11.21 -10.00 11.57
CA CYS A 82 12.28 -9.38 12.34
C CYS A 82 12.44 -7.89 11.98
N GLN A 83 12.42 -7.02 12.99
CA GLN A 83 12.58 -5.56 12.82
C GLN A 83 14.01 -5.13 12.41
N LYS A 84 14.99 -6.06 12.40
CA LYS A 84 16.40 -5.77 12.01
C LYS A 84 16.78 -6.32 10.64
N CYS A 85 16.41 -7.55 10.32
CA CYS A 85 16.81 -8.22 9.06
C CYS A 85 15.65 -8.43 8.09
N SER A 86 14.44 -7.97 8.41
CA SER A 86 13.22 -8.09 7.59
C SER A 86 12.81 -9.53 7.22
N LYS A 87 13.49 -10.55 7.74
CA LYS A 87 13.13 -11.96 7.55
C LYS A 87 11.74 -12.21 8.16
N ALA A 88 10.85 -12.74 7.33
CA ALA A 88 9.55 -13.25 7.75
C ALA A 88 9.60 -14.77 8.02
N SER A 89 8.71 -15.23 8.91
CA SER A 89 8.44 -16.64 9.24
C SER A 89 6.97 -16.80 9.65
N SER A 90 6.49 -18.04 9.80
CA SER A 90 5.20 -18.32 10.43
C SER A 90 5.09 -17.69 11.82
N PHE A 91 3.90 -17.28 12.24
CA PHE A 91 3.69 -16.70 13.57
C PHE A 91 3.67 -17.78 14.66
N GLU A 92 4.52 -17.61 15.68
CA GLU A 92 4.61 -18.53 16.81
C GLU A 92 4.14 -17.84 18.11
N ALA A 93 2.86 -18.03 18.44
CA ALA A 93 2.20 -17.37 19.58
C ALA A 93 2.94 -17.58 20.91
N ASP A 94 3.56 -18.74 21.11
CA ASP A 94 4.22 -19.11 22.35
C ASP A 94 5.59 -18.44 22.59
N LEU A 95 6.14 -17.72 21.61
CA LEU A 95 7.34 -16.89 21.79
C LEU A 95 7.02 -15.52 22.41
N PHE A 96 5.81 -15.01 22.26
CA PHE A 96 5.40 -13.67 22.70
C PHE A 96 4.93 -13.67 24.16
N LYS A 97 5.82 -14.04 25.09
CA LYS A 97 5.50 -14.13 26.54
C LYS A 97 6.11 -12.98 27.32
N GLY A 98 5.29 -12.32 28.15
CA GLY A 98 5.74 -11.20 28.99
C GLY A 98 6.01 -9.91 28.20
N PRO A 99 6.77 -8.96 28.76
CA PRO A 99 6.93 -7.61 28.19
C PRO A 99 7.90 -7.53 27.00
N ASP A 100 8.80 -8.50 26.83
CA ASP A 100 9.87 -8.43 25.84
C ASP A 100 9.51 -9.16 24.53
N PRO A 101 9.64 -8.51 23.35
CA PRO A 101 9.44 -9.20 22.09
C PRO A 101 10.57 -10.21 21.83
N PRO A 102 10.26 -11.42 21.33
CA PRO A 102 11.22 -12.51 21.19
C PRO A 102 12.37 -12.19 20.23
N LEU A 103 13.51 -12.82 20.47
CA LEU A 103 14.72 -12.65 19.67
C LEU A 103 14.61 -13.39 18.33
N CYS A 104 15.19 -12.82 17.28
CA CYS A 104 15.24 -13.43 15.96
C CYS A 104 16.44 -14.39 15.87
N GLY A 105 16.18 -15.70 15.89
CA GLY A 105 17.19 -16.74 15.75
C GLY A 105 18.05 -16.65 14.48
N GLU A 106 17.58 -15.97 13.43
CA GLU A 106 18.41 -15.66 12.27
C GLU A 106 19.44 -14.55 12.57
N CYS A 107 19.06 -13.52 13.33
CA CYS A 107 20.03 -12.54 13.82
C CYS A 107 21.01 -13.16 14.83
N GLU A 108 20.59 -14.13 15.64
CA GLU A 108 21.46 -14.82 16.60
C GLU A 108 22.57 -15.62 15.90
N LYS A 109 22.21 -16.46 14.92
CA LYS A 109 23.20 -17.18 14.08
C LYS A 109 24.18 -16.22 13.42
N ASN A 110 23.68 -15.13 12.83
CA ASN A 110 24.52 -14.13 12.19
C ASN A 110 25.44 -13.43 13.20
N GLU A 111 24.99 -13.16 14.43
CA GLU A 111 25.83 -12.55 15.47
C GLU A 111 26.92 -13.52 15.97
N VAL A 112 26.62 -14.82 16.11
CA VAL A 112 27.63 -15.87 16.42
C VAL A 112 28.69 -15.94 15.32
N ILE A 113 28.29 -15.99 14.05
CA ILE A 113 29.22 -16.00 12.90
C ILE A 113 30.12 -14.75 12.91
N ARG A 114 29.56 -13.58 13.24
CA ARG A 114 30.33 -12.33 13.37
C ARG A 114 31.32 -12.37 14.52
N HIS A 115 30.92 -12.86 15.68
CA HIS A 115 31.77 -13.00 16.86
C HIS A 115 32.96 -13.93 16.59
N VAL A 116 32.70 -15.12 16.02
CA VAL A 116 33.76 -16.08 15.63
C VAL A 116 34.68 -15.48 14.56
N GLY A 117 34.14 -14.70 13.62
CA GLY A 117 34.90 -13.98 12.61
C GLY A 117 35.60 -12.69 13.10
N GLY A 118 35.71 -12.46 14.41
CA GLY A 118 36.35 -11.27 15.00
C GLY A 118 35.67 -9.93 14.68
N GLN A 119 34.44 -9.96 14.14
CA GLN A 119 33.73 -8.75 13.72
C GLN A 119 32.94 -8.14 14.87
N ARG A 120 32.93 -6.81 14.96
CA ARG A 120 32.12 -6.07 15.94
C ARG A 120 30.65 -6.52 15.92
N SER A 121 30.11 -6.70 17.12
CA SER A 121 28.69 -6.96 17.39
C SER A 121 27.78 -5.98 16.61
N ARG A 122 26.63 -6.47 16.15
CA ARG A 122 25.53 -5.64 15.61
C ARG A 122 24.23 -5.85 16.39
N GLY A 123 24.24 -6.58 17.51
CA GLY A 123 23.08 -6.91 18.35
C GLY A 123 22.12 -7.91 17.70
N ILE A 124 21.17 -8.42 18.47
CA ILE A 124 20.15 -9.36 17.98
C ILE A 124 18.86 -8.59 17.67
N GLY A 125 18.24 -8.87 16.52
CA GLY A 125 16.98 -8.24 16.13
C GLY A 125 15.79 -8.86 16.88
N LYS A 126 14.79 -8.05 17.23
CA LYS A 126 13.53 -8.55 17.80
C LYS A 126 12.50 -8.91 16.71
N LEU A 127 11.67 -9.90 17.00
CA LEU A 127 10.54 -10.36 16.18
C LEU A 127 9.26 -9.64 16.62
N ARG A 128 8.35 -9.42 15.65
CA ARG A 128 6.99 -8.90 15.87
C ARG A 128 5.99 -9.59 14.95
N PRO A 129 4.69 -9.60 15.26
CA PRO A 129 3.66 -10.00 14.29
C PRO A 129 3.67 -9.11 13.05
N ARG A 130 3.38 -9.65 11.86
CA ARG A 130 3.23 -8.87 10.62
C ARG A 130 1.80 -8.33 10.42
N MET A 131 1.24 -7.75 11.48
CA MET A 131 0.13 -6.80 11.39
C MET A 131 0.66 -5.37 11.32
N VAL A 132 -0.17 -4.42 10.88
CA VAL A 132 0.11 -2.97 10.89
C VAL A 132 -0.60 -2.34 12.09
N LEU A 133 0.13 -1.55 12.88
CA LEU A 133 -0.43 -0.81 14.02
C LEU A 133 -0.72 0.65 13.65
N TYR A 134 -1.46 1.36 14.51
CA TYR A 134 -1.69 2.80 14.31
C TYR A 134 -0.37 3.58 14.29
N ASN A 135 -0.25 4.49 13.32
CA ASN A 135 0.94 5.29 13.04
C ASN A 135 2.18 4.47 12.62
N GLU A 136 2.00 3.21 12.20
CA GLU A 136 3.07 2.38 11.65
C GLU A 136 3.02 2.32 10.11
N TYR A 137 4.19 2.21 9.50
CA TYR A 137 4.37 1.97 8.06
C TYR A 137 3.89 0.56 7.68
N ASN A 138 3.09 0.42 6.63
CA ASN A 138 2.71 -0.91 6.13
C ASN A 138 3.85 -1.45 5.24
N PRO A 139 4.52 -2.57 5.62
CA PRO A 139 5.66 -3.11 4.87
C PRO A 139 5.30 -3.67 3.48
N ASP A 140 4.02 -3.71 3.12
CA ASP A 140 3.49 -4.12 1.82
C ASP A 140 2.86 -2.94 1.02
N GLU A 141 3.00 -1.67 1.46
CA GLU A 141 2.24 -0.54 0.87
C GLU A 141 2.53 -0.26 -0.62
N GLU A 142 3.79 -0.39 -1.08
CA GLU A 142 4.15 -0.20 -2.49
C GLU A 142 3.50 -1.27 -3.37
N ALA A 143 3.45 -2.51 -2.86
CA ALA A 143 2.78 -3.61 -3.52
C ALA A 143 1.27 -3.42 -3.54
N ILE A 144 0.65 -3.05 -2.40
CA ILE A 144 -0.79 -2.72 -2.32
C ILE A 144 -1.14 -1.59 -3.30
N GLY A 145 -0.35 -0.51 -3.35
CA GLY A 145 -0.52 0.58 -4.30
C GLY A 145 -0.42 0.13 -5.76
N SER A 146 0.43 -0.86 -6.05
CA SER A 146 0.58 -1.48 -7.36
C SER A 146 -0.63 -2.36 -7.74
N VAL A 147 -1.18 -3.14 -6.80
CA VAL A 147 -2.43 -3.92 -7.00
C VAL A 147 -3.61 -3.00 -7.24
N VAL A 148 -3.83 -2.01 -6.36
CA VAL A 148 -4.94 -1.03 -6.49
C VAL A 148 -4.84 -0.30 -7.84
N SER A 149 -3.64 0.11 -8.24
CA SER A 149 -3.42 0.75 -9.54
C SER A 149 -3.72 -0.17 -10.73
N ALA A 150 -3.53 -1.48 -10.60
CA ALA A 150 -3.86 -2.46 -11.64
C ALA A 150 -5.37 -2.76 -11.70
N ASP A 151 -6.01 -2.97 -10.55
CA ASP A 151 -7.44 -3.25 -10.45
C ASP A 151 -8.27 -2.03 -10.91
N LEU A 152 -7.84 -0.80 -10.60
CA LEU A 152 -8.44 0.43 -11.15
C LEU A 152 -8.35 0.50 -12.69
N ARG A 153 -7.26 -0.02 -13.29
CA ARG A 153 -7.12 -0.10 -14.75
C ARG A 153 -7.96 -1.21 -15.37
N ALA A 154 -8.25 -2.29 -14.62
CA ALA A 154 -9.13 -3.37 -15.06
C ALA A 154 -10.61 -2.94 -15.19
N ARG A 155 -10.99 -1.81 -14.58
CA ARG A 155 -12.35 -1.21 -14.63
C ARG A 155 -13.46 -2.19 -14.20
N PRO A 156 -13.49 -2.62 -12.93
CA PRO A 156 -14.58 -3.42 -12.38
C PRO A 156 -15.97 -2.83 -12.67
N ASP A 157 -16.96 -3.72 -12.75
CA ASP A 157 -18.39 -3.43 -12.89
C ASP A 157 -19.11 -3.43 -11.55
N ALA A 158 -18.57 -4.09 -10.53
CA ALA A 158 -19.11 -4.08 -9.18
C ALA A 158 -18.06 -3.65 -8.14
N LEU A 159 -18.53 -2.92 -7.12
CA LEU A 159 -17.82 -2.75 -5.86
C LEU A 159 -18.81 -2.98 -4.71
N VAL A 160 -18.49 -3.91 -3.82
CA VAL A 160 -19.25 -4.20 -2.62
C VAL A 160 -18.36 -3.88 -1.41
N VAL A 161 -18.81 -3.01 -0.51
CA VAL A 161 -18.08 -2.63 0.70
C VAL A 161 -18.91 -3.02 1.92
N VAL A 162 -18.28 -3.80 2.81
CA VAL A 162 -18.99 -4.58 3.83
C VAL A 162 -18.32 -4.43 5.20
N GLY A 163 -19.14 -4.36 6.26
CA GLY A 163 -18.68 -4.56 7.63
C GLY A 163 -17.60 -3.59 8.12
N THR A 164 -17.49 -2.39 7.54
CA THR A 164 -16.43 -1.43 7.85
C THR A 164 -16.97 -0.01 8.06
N SER A 165 -16.41 0.70 9.04
CA SER A 165 -16.75 2.09 9.32
C SER A 165 -15.98 3.12 8.48
N LEU A 166 -15.09 2.67 7.56
CA LEU A 166 -14.24 3.51 6.70
C LEU A 166 -13.59 4.71 7.43
N LYS A 167 -12.98 4.44 8.59
CA LYS A 167 -12.23 5.43 9.38
C LYS A 167 -10.76 5.56 8.95
N ILE A 168 -10.17 4.53 8.35
CA ILE A 168 -8.76 4.51 7.93
C ILE A 168 -8.57 5.30 6.61
N PRO A 169 -7.73 6.36 6.56
CA PRO A 169 -7.61 7.23 5.39
C PRO A 169 -7.19 6.53 4.10
N GLY A 170 -6.27 5.56 4.17
CA GLY A 170 -5.84 4.78 3.01
C GLY A 170 -7.00 3.97 2.39
N VAL A 171 -7.79 3.31 3.23
CA VAL A 171 -8.96 2.53 2.79
C VAL A 171 -10.05 3.44 2.22
N ARG A 172 -10.34 4.59 2.86
CA ARG A 172 -11.24 5.61 2.32
C ARG A 172 -10.84 6.04 0.91
N ARG A 173 -9.54 6.24 0.68
CA ARG A 173 -9.00 6.61 -0.63
C ARG A 173 -9.22 5.50 -1.67
N ILE A 174 -8.89 4.25 -1.35
CA ILE A 174 -9.08 3.10 -2.26
C ILE A 174 -10.55 2.96 -2.65
N VAL A 175 -11.47 2.97 -1.68
CA VAL A 175 -12.92 2.88 -1.93
C VAL A 175 -13.41 4.04 -2.79
N LYS A 176 -13.03 5.28 -2.47
CA LYS A 176 -13.40 6.48 -3.23
C LYS A 176 -12.90 6.45 -4.69
N GLU A 177 -11.70 5.93 -4.93
CA GLU A 177 -11.14 5.77 -6.29
C GLU A 177 -11.85 4.64 -7.04
N MET A 178 -12.14 3.51 -6.39
CA MET A 178 -12.91 2.39 -6.99
C MET A 178 -14.36 2.77 -7.30
N CYS A 179 -15.09 3.41 -6.39
CA CYS A 179 -16.45 3.92 -6.61
C CYS A 179 -16.53 4.76 -7.89
N ARG A 180 -15.55 5.64 -8.12
CA ARG A 180 -15.49 6.51 -9.31
C ARG A 180 -15.25 5.73 -10.60
N VAL A 181 -14.39 4.71 -10.56
CA VAL A 181 -14.12 3.85 -11.73
C VAL A 181 -15.33 3.00 -12.08
N VAL A 182 -15.96 2.37 -11.08
CA VAL A 182 -17.16 1.54 -11.27
C VAL A 182 -18.33 2.39 -11.79
N ARG A 183 -18.66 3.50 -11.13
CA ARG A 183 -19.78 4.38 -11.53
C ARG A 183 -19.53 5.12 -12.87
N GLY A 184 -18.29 5.11 -13.36
CA GLY A 184 -17.94 5.55 -14.72
C GLY A 184 -18.25 4.54 -15.83
N ARG A 185 -18.75 3.35 -15.48
CA ARG A 185 -19.14 2.27 -16.42
C ARG A 185 -20.67 2.19 -16.52
N ARG A 186 -21.21 2.04 -17.74
CA ARG A 186 -22.67 2.08 -18.03
C ARG A 186 -23.51 1.11 -17.19
N ASN A 187 -22.93 -0.03 -16.82
CA ASN A 187 -23.56 -1.07 -15.99
C ASN A 187 -22.78 -1.24 -14.67
N GLY A 188 -22.20 -0.16 -14.14
CA GLY A 188 -21.46 -0.17 -12.89
C GLY A 188 -22.37 -0.04 -11.68
N THR A 189 -22.17 -0.87 -10.66
CA THR A 189 -22.97 -0.90 -9.42
C THR A 189 -22.08 -0.79 -8.18
N THR A 190 -22.42 0.12 -7.27
CA THR A 190 -21.76 0.25 -5.96
C THR A 190 -22.71 -0.09 -4.81
N VAL A 191 -22.27 -1.00 -3.94
CA VAL A 191 -23.07 -1.57 -2.85
C VAL A 191 -22.39 -1.35 -1.49
N TRP A 192 -23.16 -0.88 -0.51
CA TRP A 192 -22.77 -0.79 0.90
C TRP A 192 -23.57 -1.80 1.73
N ILE A 193 -22.91 -2.53 2.64
CA ILE A 193 -23.56 -3.49 3.56
C ILE A 193 -22.98 -3.30 4.98
N ASN A 194 -23.74 -2.71 5.89
CA ASN A 194 -23.29 -2.52 7.28
C ASN A 194 -24.49 -2.31 8.23
N HIS A 195 -24.30 -2.52 9.54
CA HIS A 195 -25.24 -2.05 10.56
C HIS A 195 -25.13 -0.54 10.80
N ASP A 196 -23.90 0.00 10.67
CA ASP A 196 -23.64 1.45 10.74
C ASP A 196 -24.27 2.21 9.55
N PRO A 197 -24.61 3.51 9.72
CA PRO A 197 -25.03 4.37 8.62
C PRO A 197 -23.93 4.56 7.56
N LEU A 198 -24.29 5.15 6.43
CA LEU A 198 -23.36 5.48 5.34
C LEU A 198 -22.12 6.26 5.83
N PRO A 199 -20.94 6.01 5.24
CA PRO A 199 -19.68 6.56 5.74
C PRO A 199 -19.64 8.08 5.58
N SER A 200 -19.43 8.79 6.69
CA SER A 200 -19.50 10.25 6.73
C SER A 200 -18.44 10.91 5.82
N GLY A 201 -18.85 11.97 5.10
CA GLY A 201 -17.98 12.81 4.27
C GLY A 201 -18.55 13.02 2.87
N LYS A 202 -18.42 14.25 2.34
CA LYS A 202 -18.97 14.66 1.03
C LYS A 202 -18.50 13.80 -0.14
N GLU A 203 -17.37 13.12 0.00
CA GLU A 203 -16.88 12.18 -1.00
C GLU A 203 -17.74 10.92 -1.18
N PHE A 204 -18.60 10.57 -0.22
CA PHE A 204 -19.39 9.34 -0.23
C PHE A 204 -20.90 9.54 -0.39
N GLU A 205 -21.39 10.78 -0.43
CA GLU A 205 -22.83 11.10 -0.55
C GLU A 205 -23.45 10.53 -1.84
N ASP A 206 -22.76 10.63 -2.97
CA ASP A 206 -23.21 10.14 -4.28
C ASP A 206 -22.45 8.85 -4.72
N CYS A 207 -21.89 8.07 -3.78
CA CYS A 207 -21.02 6.92 -4.07
C CYS A 207 -21.70 5.53 -4.09
N TRP A 208 -22.98 5.41 -3.70
CA TRP A 208 -23.65 4.12 -3.50
C TRP A 208 -24.94 4.07 -4.30
N ASP A 209 -25.16 3.01 -5.09
CA ASP A 209 -26.45 2.75 -5.73
C ASP A 209 -27.40 2.02 -4.76
N LEU A 210 -26.84 1.07 -4.02
CA LEU A 210 -27.54 0.22 -3.06
C LEU A 210 -26.88 0.29 -1.68
N ALA A 211 -27.63 0.65 -0.65
CA ALA A 211 -27.17 0.65 0.73
C ALA A 211 -28.06 -0.26 1.57
N ILE A 212 -27.53 -1.42 1.94
CA ILE A 212 -28.20 -2.40 2.79
C ILE A 212 -27.80 -2.12 4.23
N LYS A 213 -28.76 -1.71 5.07
CA LYS A 213 -28.53 -1.64 6.52
C LYS A 213 -28.94 -2.95 7.18
N GLY A 214 -27.96 -3.71 7.65
CA GLY A 214 -28.17 -5.03 8.26
C GLY A 214 -26.92 -5.90 8.29
N ASP A 215 -27.15 -7.17 8.63
CA ASP A 215 -26.15 -8.23 8.74
C ASP A 215 -25.74 -8.75 7.35
N CYS A 216 -24.43 -8.82 7.10
CA CYS A 216 -23.88 -9.33 5.84
C CYS A 216 -24.06 -10.84 5.66
N ASP A 217 -24.10 -11.64 6.72
CA ASP A 217 -24.36 -13.08 6.59
C ASP A 217 -25.81 -13.34 6.17
N LYS A 218 -26.78 -12.56 6.69
CA LYS A 218 -28.15 -12.56 6.14
C LYS A 218 -28.15 -12.24 4.63
N VAL A 219 -27.41 -11.22 4.19
CA VAL A 219 -27.33 -10.87 2.75
C VAL A 219 -26.70 -12.01 1.93
N ALA A 220 -25.70 -12.73 2.46
CA ALA A 220 -25.13 -13.89 1.78
C ALA A 220 -26.12 -15.05 1.62
N LEU A 221 -26.95 -15.31 2.64
CA LEU A 221 -28.02 -16.30 2.56
C LEU A 221 -29.09 -15.89 1.54
N HIS A 222 -29.50 -14.60 1.51
CA HIS A 222 -30.44 -14.08 0.51
C HIS A 222 -29.89 -14.02 -0.91
N ALA A 223 -28.56 -13.98 -1.10
CA ALA A 223 -27.94 -14.08 -2.41
C ALA A 223 -28.00 -15.50 -3.01
N GLY A 224 -28.37 -16.52 -2.22
CA GLY A 224 -28.71 -17.87 -2.70
C GLY A 224 -27.56 -18.66 -3.34
N LEU A 225 -26.32 -18.18 -3.27
CA LEU A 225 -25.19 -18.86 -3.90
C LEU A 225 -24.82 -20.15 -3.14
N LYS A 226 -24.63 -21.25 -3.89
CA LYS A 226 -24.08 -22.51 -3.36
C LYS A 226 -22.71 -22.28 -2.71
N ARG A 227 -22.29 -23.21 -1.84
CA ARG A 227 -20.96 -23.15 -1.19
C ARG A 227 -19.84 -23.21 -2.23
N TRP A 228 -18.68 -22.63 -1.95
CA TRP A 228 -17.57 -22.57 -2.92
C TRP A 228 -16.98 -23.95 -3.25
N ASP A 229 -17.14 -24.89 -2.32
CA ASP A 229 -16.77 -26.30 -2.35
C ASP A 229 -17.97 -27.24 -2.62
N ASP A 230 -19.09 -26.67 -3.05
CA ASP A 230 -20.25 -27.41 -3.54
C ASP A 230 -20.15 -27.56 -5.08
N ASP A 231 -19.56 -28.68 -5.48
CA ASP A 231 -19.34 -29.10 -6.88
C ASP A 231 -20.64 -29.54 -7.60
N ASP A 232 -21.79 -29.57 -6.92
CA ASP A 232 -23.05 -29.93 -7.58
C ASP A 232 -23.44 -28.90 -8.64
N ARG A 233 -23.34 -29.32 -9.90
CA ARG A 233 -23.65 -28.53 -11.10
C ARG A 233 -25.14 -28.47 -11.43
N SER A 234 -26.03 -28.94 -10.55
CA SER A 234 -27.45 -28.64 -10.67
C SER A 234 -27.67 -27.11 -10.60
N PHE A 235 -28.10 -26.54 -11.72
CA PHE A 235 -28.58 -25.17 -11.79
C PHE A 235 -30.06 -25.18 -11.41
N THR A 236 -30.38 -24.77 -10.18
CA THR A 236 -31.74 -24.41 -9.81
C THR A 236 -32.07 -23.08 -10.47
N GLU A 237 -32.78 -23.13 -11.61
CA GLU A 237 -33.24 -21.94 -12.31
C GLU A 237 -34.34 -21.27 -11.50
N CYS A 238 -34.02 -20.13 -10.88
CA CYS A 238 -34.95 -19.37 -10.05
C CYS A 238 -36.10 -18.83 -10.92
N THR A 239 -37.32 -19.29 -10.65
CA THR A 239 -38.46 -18.93 -11.50
C THR A 239 -38.98 -17.52 -11.20
N GLU A 240 -39.69 -16.92 -12.15
CA GLU A 240 -40.33 -15.61 -11.96
C GLU A 240 -41.31 -15.61 -10.77
N GLU A 241 -41.94 -16.75 -10.50
CA GLU A 241 -42.78 -17.01 -9.33
C GLU A 241 -41.99 -17.04 -8.00
N GLU A 242 -40.77 -17.58 -8.01
CA GLU A 242 -39.88 -17.55 -6.83
C GLU A 242 -39.37 -16.14 -6.55
N PHE A 243 -39.05 -15.38 -7.59
CA PHE A 243 -38.69 -13.98 -7.49
C PHE A 243 -39.81 -13.12 -6.88
N ASP A 244 -41.04 -13.22 -7.38
CA ASP A 244 -42.19 -12.46 -6.84
C ASP A 244 -42.63 -12.95 -5.44
N ARG A 245 -42.44 -14.24 -5.14
CA ARG A 245 -42.62 -14.81 -3.80
C ARG A 245 -41.58 -14.28 -2.81
N ALA A 246 -40.31 -14.17 -3.20
CA ALA A 246 -39.25 -13.58 -2.37
C ALA A 246 -39.50 -12.07 -2.14
N LYS A 247 -39.93 -11.34 -3.17
CA LYS A 247 -40.33 -9.92 -3.12
C LYS A 247 -41.56 -9.66 -2.23
N SER A 248 -42.43 -10.65 -2.06
CA SER A 248 -43.60 -10.60 -1.16
C SER A 248 -43.28 -11.07 0.27
N GLY A 249 -42.17 -11.78 0.47
CA GLY A 249 -41.67 -12.19 1.79
C GLY A 249 -41.08 -11.01 2.55
N ASN A 250 -41.88 -10.35 3.38
CA ASN A 250 -41.43 -9.22 4.21
C ASN A 250 -40.31 -9.63 5.19
N THR A 251 -39.06 -9.50 4.76
CA THR A 251 -37.86 -9.83 5.53
C THR A 251 -37.17 -8.59 6.09
N GLU A 252 -36.62 -8.72 7.29
CA GLU A 252 -36.06 -7.64 8.11
C GLU A 252 -34.70 -7.14 7.59
N ILE A 253 -34.69 -6.55 6.39
CA ILE A 253 -33.55 -5.92 5.75
C ILE A 253 -33.98 -4.58 5.19
N SER A 254 -33.62 -3.49 5.88
CA SER A 254 -33.88 -2.13 5.39
C SER A 254 -32.94 -1.79 4.24
N VAL A 255 -33.43 -1.95 3.01
CA VAL A 255 -32.73 -1.57 1.78
C VAL A 255 -32.99 -0.10 1.47
N VAL A 256 -31.92 0.70 1.45
CA VAL A 256 -31.94 2.09 1.00
C VAL A 256 -31.36 2.15 -0.42
N ILE A 257 -32.24 2.30 -1.40
CA ILE A 257 -31.84 2.63 -2.78
C ILE A 257 -31.57 4.14 -2.81
N THR A 258 -30.37 4.55 -3.22
CA THR A 258 -30.03 5.98 -3.29
C THR A 258 -30.42 6.52 -4.67
N PRO A 259 -31.40 7.44 -4.77
CA PRO A 259 -31.86 7.94 -6.07
C PRO A 259 -30.74 8.74 -6.76
N GLN A 260 -30.34 8.30 -7.96
CA GLN A 260 -29.28 8.97 -8.71
C GLN A 260 -29.72 10.38 -9.14
N LYS A 261 -28.93 11.40 -8.74
CA LYS A 261 -28.99 12.71 -9.39
C LYS A 261 -28.42 12.56 -10.81
N PRO A 262 -29.13 12.96 -11.88
CA PRO A 262 -28.61 12.80 -13.24
C PRO A 262 -27.36 13.67 -13.43
N ILE A 263 -26.24 13.03 -13.76
CA ILE A 263 -24.96 13.70 -14.04
C ILE A 263 -25.12 14.48 -15.34
N LYS A 264 -25.31 15.80 -15.24
CA LYS A 264 -25.38 16.70 -16.39
C LYS A 264 -24.00 16.81 -17.05
N PHE A 265 -23.75 15.94 -18.02
CA PHE A 265 -22.58 16.00 -18.89
C PHE A 265 -22.79 17.11 -19.94
N THR A 266 -22.64 18.37 -19.52
CA THR A 266 -22.81 19.54 -20.39
C THR A 266 -21.79 19.52 -21.53
N GLU A 267 -22.27 19.73 -22.75
CA GLU A 267 -21.51 19.50 -23.98
C GLU A 267 -20.32 20.46 -24.14
N PHE A 268 -19.16 19.90 -24.51
CA PHE A 268 -18.06 20.68 -25.09
C PHE A 268 -18.30 20.84 -26.59
N THR A 269 -18.88 21.97 -26.98
CA THR A 269 -18.90 22.44 -28.38
C THR A 269 -18.06 23.72 -28.52
N ASN A 270 -17.59 24.01 -29.74
CA ASN A 270 -16.41 24.86 -29.96
C ASN A 270 -16.68 26.37 -29.83
N GLY A 271 -15.75 27.11 -29.22
CA GLY A 271 -15.76 28.58 -29.26
C GLY A 271 -14.63 29.26 -28.46
N MET A 272 -13.51 29.58 -29.12
CA MET A 272 -12.63 30.70 -28.71
C MET A 272 -13.21 32.01 -29.30
N PRO A 273 -12.98 33.21 -28.71
CA PRO A 273 -11.65 33.66 -28.26
C PRO A 273 -11.58 34.42 -26.91
N THR A 274 -10.35 34.67 -26.47
CA THR A 274 -9.98 35.57 -25.37
C THR A 274 -10.19 37.05 -25.72
N PRO A 275 -10.49 37.91 -24.72
CA PRO A 275 -9.91 39.26 -24.67
C PRO A 275 -9.14 39.55 -23.36
N SER A 276 -8.47 40.70 -23.33
CA SER A 276 -7.37 41.05 -22.42
C SER A 276 -7.77 41.52 -21.00
N SER A 277 -6.75 41.63 -20.14
CA SER A 277 -6.78 42.18 -18.78
C SER A 277 -6.83 43.72 -18.71
N SER A 278 -7.76 44.25 -17.92
CA SER A 278 -7.80 45.62 -17.33
C SER A 278 -9.00 45.70 -16.37
N SER A 279 -8.99 46.39 -15.23
CA SER A 279 -7.94 47.15 -14.50
C SER A 279 -8.38 47.40 -13.03
N GLU A 280 -7.64 48.24 -12.30
CA GLU A 280 -7.83 48.69 -10.90
C GLU A 280 -9.16 49.51 -10.71
N ASP A 281 -9.67 49.93 -9.52
CA ASP A 281 -9.09 50.10 -8.16
C ASP A 281 -10.18 50.30 -7.04
N SER A 282 -9.75 50.44 -5.77
CA SER A 282 -10.40 51.04 -4.55
C SER A 282 -11.53 50.29 -3.81
N VAL A 283 -11.63 50.09 -2.45
CA VAL A 283 -11.54 50.88 -1.16
C VAL A 283 -12.58 52.02 -0.95
N ASN A 284 -13.20 52.34 0.23
CA ASN A 284 -12.89 52.08 1.67
C ASN A 284 -14.14 52.11 2.66
N PRO A 285 -14.15 52.45 4.01
CA PRO A 285 -14.84 51.59 5.03
C PRO A 285 -15.56 52.28 6.26
N GLY A 286 -15.74 51.53 7.38
CA GLY A 286 -15.87 52.00 8.79
C GLY A 286 -15.99 50.83 9.80
N LYS A 287 -16.11 50.93 11.15
CA LYS A 287 -15.87 51.93 12.25
C LYS A 287 -16.17 51.20 13.61
N ARG A 288 -15.69 51.49 14.85
CA ARG A 288 -14.48 52.19 15.40
C ARG A 288 -14.34 52.03 16.96
N SER A 289 -14.28 50.84 17.58
CA SER A 289 -13.95 50.72 19.04
C SER A 289 -13.42 49.34 19.51
N GLN A 290 -12.66 49.18 20.60
CA GLN A 290 -11.46 49.88 21.11
C GLN A 290 -10.81 49.08 22.29
N SER A 291 -9.55 48.62 22.15
CA SER A 291 -8.37 48.65 23.09
C SER A 291 -8.53 48.58 24.64
N PRO A 292 -7.55 48.04 25.44
CA PRO A 292 -6.09 48.30 25.31
C PRO A 292 -5.08 47.17 25.69
N THR A 293 -3.78 47.51 25.68
CA THR A 293 -2.57 46.64 25.75
C THR A 293 -1.39 47.25 26.55
N PRO A 294 -0.30 46.48 26.75
CA PRO A 294 1.11 46.92 26.64
C PRO A 294 1.92 46.02 25.65
N SER A 295 3.26 46.06 25.46
CA SER A 295 4.28 47.14 25.28
C SER A 295 5.68 46.49 25.03
N ALA A 296 6.65 47.01 24.26
CA ALA A 296 6.60 48.02 23.20
C ALA A 296 7.79 48.03 22.16
N PRO A 297 9.10 48.22 22.50
CA PRO A 297 9.94 49.08 21.61
C PRO A 297 11.44 48.65 21.32
N PRO A 298 12.27 49.40 20.54
CA PRO A 298 12.07 49.79 19.12
C PRO A 298 13.39 50.08 18.26
N LYS A 299 13.20 50.60 17.01
CA LYS A 299 14.05 51.60 16.25
C LYS A 299 15.39 51.16 15.57
N PRO A 300 15.97 51.95 14.61
CA PRO A 300 15.45 53.09 13.82
C PRO A 300 15.71 53.09 12.28
N ARG A 301 15.23 54.18 11.62
CA ARG A 301 15.33 54.66 10.20
C ARG A 301 16.78 55.01 9.75
N GLY A 302 17.12 55.31 8.48
CA GLY A 302 16.38 55.39 7.20
C GLY A 302 16.94 56.46 6.22
N VAL A 303 16.12 56.97 5.27
CA VAL A 303 16.33 58.11 4.30
C VAL A 303 16.71 57.72 2.84
N ASN A 304 16.29 58.54 1.86
CA ASN A 304 16.30 58.33 0.39
C ASN A 304 17.14 59.37 -0.38
N THR A 305 17.50 59.06 -1.64
CA THR A 305 17.37 59.98 -2.79
C THR A 305 17.33 59.24 -4.14
N LYS A 306 16.97 59.94 -5.24
CA LYS A 306 16.79 59.42 -6.62
C LYS A 306 17.80 60.09 -7.58
N ILE A 307 18.08 59.52 -8.78
CA ILE A 307 18.10 60.21 -10.11
C ILE A 307 18.59 59.31 -11.31
N ILE A 308 17.73 59.20 -12.33
CA ILE A 308 17.91 59.19 -13.82
C ILE A 308 19.05 58.41 -14.55
N LYS A 309 18.63 57.60 -15.56
CA LYS A 309 19.16 57.25 -16.94
C LYS A 309 20.60 57.72 -17.34
N LYS A 310 21.40 57.04 -18.21
CA LYS A 310 21.06 56.46 -19.55
C LYS A 310 22.27 55.74 -20.26
N SER A 311 22.00 54.68 -21.04
CA SER A 311 22.62 54.22 -22.33
C SER A 311 24.14 54.12 -22.66
N ASN A 312 24.49 53.02 -23.38
CA ASN A 312 25.48 52.81 -24.49
C ASN A 312 26.70 51.87 -24.30
N GLN A 313 27.14 51.28 -25.44
CA GLN A 313 28.18 50.22 -25.62
C GLN A 313 29.32 50.73 -26.57
N PRO A 314 30.08 49.91 -27.34
CA PRO A 314 30.80 48.64 -27.11
C PRO A 314 32.28 48.65 -27.61
N ARG A 315 33.15 47.69 -27.21
CA ARG A 315 34.33 47.24 -27.99
C ARG A 315 34.66 45.73 -27.84
N LYS A 316 35.42 45.18 -28.79
CA LYS A 316 35.97 43.80 -29.00
C LYS A 316 37.44 43.95 -29.53
N PRO A 317 38.29 42.93 -29.85
CA PRO A 317 38.05 41.47 -30.08
C PRO A 317 39.17 40.43 -29.66
N ARG A 318 38.90 39.13 -29.94
CA ARG A 318 39.85 37.97 -30.15
C ARG A 318 40.64 37.44 -28.91
N ALA A 319 41.07 36.16 -28.83
CA ALA A 319 40.90 34.94 -29.66
C ALA A 319 40.99 33.63 -28.79
N LYS A 320 40.02 32.69 -28.87
CA LYS A 320 40.01 31.35 -29.55
C LYS A 320 40.91 30.18 -29.02
N LYS A 321 40.23 29.12 -28.52
CA LYS A 321 40.51 27.64 -28.45
C LYS A 321 40.18 27.10 -27.03
N ALA A 322 39.57 25.93 -26.78
CA ALA A 322 38.84 24.95 -27.62
C ALA A 322 37.77 24.18 -26.75
N LYS A 323 37.02 23.23 -27.34
CA LYS A 323 35.90 22.42 -26.77
C LYS A 323 36.36 20.96 -26.45
N PRO A 324 35.54 20.00 -25.91
CA PRO A 324 34.05 19.93 -25.80
C PRO A 324 33.43 19.35 -24.49
N ALA A 325 32.08 19.28 -24.49
CA ALA A 325 31.17 18.42 -23.69
C ALA A 325 31.07 18.67 -22.15
N ASP A 326 29.96 18.36 -21.46
CA ASP A 326 28.67 17.78 -21.92
C ASP A 326 27.44 18.55 -21.38
N ALA A 327 26.22 18.22 -21.83
CA ALA A 327 25.02 19.05 -21.70
C ALA A 327 23.90 18.49 -20.81
N SER A 328 23.17 19.41 -20.16
CA SER A 328 21.90 19.13 -19.46
C SER A 328 20.86 18.54 -20.41
N THR A 329 20.34 17.35 -20.07
CA THR A 329 19.24 16.70 -20.79
C THR A 329 17.90 16.99 -20.10
N LYS A 330 16.94 17.51 -20.87
CA LYS A 330 15.55 17.68 -20.44
C LYS A 330 14.75 16.41 -20.73
N THR A 331 13.93 15.96 -19.79
CA THR A 331 12.93 14.92 -20.07
C THR A 331 11.71 15.51 -20.79
N ILE A 332 11.22 14.79 -21.80
CA ILE A 332 10.04 15.15 -22.62
C ILE A 332 8.98 14.05 -22.41
N PRO A 333 7.68 14.40 -22.26
CA PRO A 333 6.63 13.41 -22.00
C PRO A 333 6.40 12.47 -23.19
N ILE A 334 6.20 11.19 -22.91
CA ILE A 334 5.96 10.16 -23.92
C ILE A 334 4.48 10.15 -24.34
N ASN A 335 4.23 10.35 -25.63
CA ASN A 335 2.96 10.06 -26.28
C ASN A 335 3.19 9.76 -27.77
N LYS A 336 2.42 8.83 -28.36
CA LYS A 336 2.43 8.38 -29.77
C LYS A 336 3.58 7.46 -30.26
N ALA A 337 3.46 6.18 -29.93
CA ALA A 337 3.69 5.03 -30.82
C ALA A 337 2.75 3.90 -30.32
N PHE A 338 2.11 3.03 -31.12
CA PHE A 338 2.34 2.55 -32.49
C PHE A 338 1.03 2.53 -33.33
N PRO A 339 1.09 2.37 -34.67
CA PRO A 339 -0.10 2.19 -35.52
C PRO A 339 -0.62 0.74 -35.55
N SER A 340 -1.93 0.58 -35.70
CA SER A 340 -2.61 -0.72 -35.80
C SER A 340 -2.36 -1.45 -37.13
N ARG A 341 -2.20 -2.78 -37.09
CA ARG A 341 -2.38 -3.68 -38.25
C ARG A 341 -3.08 -4.99 -37.84
N LYS A 342 -3.89 -5.56 -38.75
CA LYS A 342 -4.50 -6.89 -38.65
C LYS A 342 -3.73 -7.89 -39.52
N ALA A 343 -3.63 -9.15 -39.08
CA ALA A 343 -3.68 -10.39 -39.89
C ALA A 343 -3.98 -11.54 -38.90
N THR A 344 -4.96 -12.44 -39.09
CA THR A 344 -5.13 -13.52 -40.10
C THR A 344 -4.23 -14.74 -39.84
N ALA A 345 -4.71 -15.95 -40.17
CA ALA A 345 -4.33 -17.20 -39.48
C ALA A 345 -3.41 -18.18 -40.25
N ALA A 346 -2.78 -19.06 -39.45
CA ALA A 346 -2.35 -20.45 -39.71
C ALA A 346 -1.47 -20.82 -40.93
N LYS A 347 -0.30 -21.40 -40.65
CA LYS A 347 0.11 -22.74 -41.15
C LYS A 347 1.32 -23.32 -40.38
N GLU A 348 1.69 -24.56 -40.71
CA GLU A 348 2.44 -25.49 -39.84
C GLU A 348 3.92 -25.72 -40.20
N SER A 349 4.66 -26.34 -39.26
CA SER A 349 5.72 -27.35 -39.45
C SER A 349 7.00 -27.04 -40.25
N LYS A 350 8.15 -26.99 -39.52
CA LYS A 350 9.22 -28.03 -39.63
C LYS A 350 10.22 -27.98 -38.45
N VAL A 351 11.16 -28.93 -38.42
CA VAL A 351 11.90 -29.43 -37.23
C VAL A 351 13.42 -29.34 -37.41
N VAL A 352 14.20 -29.56 -36.34
CA VAL A 352 15.68 -29.72 -36.25
C VAL A 352 16.41 -28.36 -36.17
N LYS A 353 17.28 -28.06 -35.18
CA LYS A 353 18.39 -28.88 -34.64
C LYS A 353 18.78 -28.53 -33.18
N GLU A 354 19.35 -29.47 -32.45
CA GLU A 354 19.95 -29.26 -31.11
C GLU A 354 21.39 -28.70 -31.18
N VAL A 355 21.81 -27.99 -30.12
CA VAL A 355 23.22 -27.87 -29.67
C VAL A 355 23.23 -27.86 -28.13
N ALA A 356 24.17 -28.60 -27.52
CA ALA A 356 24.28 -28.81 -26.07
C ALA A 356 25.24 -27.78 -25.38
N PRO A 357 25.38 -27.76 -24.03
CA PRO A 357 25.73 -26.53 -23.30
C PRO A 357 27.23 -26.27 -23.10
N CYS A 358 27.59 -24.99 -22.96
CA CYS A 358 28.88 -24.55 -22.43
C CYS A 358 28.92 -24.64 -20.89
N LYS A 359 30.12 -24.86 -20.34
CA LYS A 359 30.36 -25.11 -18.91
C LYS A 359 30.67 -23.84 -18.11
N ILE A 360 30.58 -23.96 -16.79
CA ILE A 360 30.90 -22.91 -15.81
C ILE A 360 32.29 -23.22 -15.22
N GLU A 361 33.35 -22.63 -15.76
CA GLU A 361 34.64 -22.50 -15.08
C GLU A 361 35.31 -21.19 -15.50
N ASP A 362 35.47 -20.26 -14.54
CA ASP A 362 36.56 -19.28 -14.53
C ASP A 362 36.70 -18.73 -13.10
N VAL A 363 37.85 -18.96 -12.47
CA VAL A 363 38.04 -18.78 -11.02
C VAL A 363 39.00 -17.65 -10.70
N LEU A 364 38.51 -16.70 -9.89
CA LEU A 364 39.24 -15.79 -8.99
C LEU A 364 40.77 -15.65 -9.23
N ASN A 365 41.17 -14.59 -9.94
CA ASN A 365 42.57 -14.16 -9.97
C ASN A 365 43.06 -13.73 -8.55
N PRO A 366 44.23 -14.19 -8.06
CA PRO A 366 44.81 -13.74 -6.79
C PRO A 366 45.23 -12.26 -6.81
N ILE A 367 45.17 -11.61 -5.64
CA ILE A 367 45.63 -10.22 -5.45
C ILE A 367 47.06 -10.23 -4.86
N PRO A 368 48.00 -9.39 -5.34
CA PRO A 368 49.36 -9.29 -4.79
C PRO A 368 49.42 -8.88 -3.31
N PRO A 369 50.42 -9.36 -2.53
CA PRO A 369 50.43 -9.24 -1.06
C PRO A 369 50.63 -7.82 -0.52
N GLU A 370 51.07 -6.85 -1.32
CA GLU A 370 51.44 -5.50 -0.85
C GLU A 370 50.26 -4.52 -0.70
N SER A 371 49.02 -4.95 -0.96
CA SER A 371 47.83 -4.08 -0.91
C SER A 371 47.17 -3.96 0.48
N ALA A 372 47.71 -4.61 1.51
CA ALA A 372 47.12 -4.68 2.85
C ALA A 372 47.41 -3.43 3.70
N ARG A 373 46.56 -2.39 3.61
CA ARG A 373 46.64 -1.20 4.49
C ARG A 373 46.13 -1.52 5.91
N SER A 374 47.05 -1.74 6.85
CA SER A 374 46.76 -2.00 8.26
C SER A 374 46.38 -0.73 9.04
N ASN A 375 45.12 -0.62 9.49
CA ASN A 375 44.68 0.35 10.48
C ASN A 375 44.13 -0.40 11.72
N GLY A 376 45.04 -0.84 12.59
CA GLY A 376 44.72 -1.40 13.92
C GLY A 376 45.28 -0.52 15.04
N PRO A 377 44.67 -0.49 16.24
CA PRO A 377 45.21 0.25 17.38
C PRO A 377 46.46 -0.44 17.95
N ALA A 378 47.32 0.33 18.61
CA ALA A 378 48.56 -0.16 19.22
C ALA A 378 48.30 -1.07 20.44
N PRO A 379 49.23 -1.99 20.78
CA PRO A 379 49.16 -2.79 22.01
C PRO A 379 49.30 -1.93 23.27
N LEU A 380 48.70 -2.39 24.36
CA LEU A 380 48.94 -1.85 25.71
C LEU A 380 50.11 -2.60 26.38
N GLU A 381 50.90 -1.88 27.16
CA GLU A 381 52.04 -2.44 27.90
C GLU A 381 51.57 -3.28 29.11
N LEU A 382 52.34 -4.31 29.45
CA LEU A 382 52.09 -5.21 30.59
C LEU A 382 52.92 -4.76 31.80
N GLU A 383 52.27 -4.28 32.85
CA GLU A 383 52.93 -3.98 34.13
C GLU A 383 53.43 -5.28 34.80
N THR A 384 54.74 -5.49 34.81
CA THR A 384 55.36 -6.58 35.56
C THR A 384 55.36 -6.28 37.06
N LYS A 385 54.61 -7.06 37.84
CA LYS A 385 54.74 -7.06 39.31
C LYS A 385 56.17 -7.37 39.72
N LYS A 386 56.73 -6.58 40.64
CA LYS A 386 57.86 -6.97 41.48
C LYS A 386 57.33 -7.45 42.83
N GLU A 387 57.74 -8.65 43.23
CA GLU A 387 57.68 -9.12 44.61
C GLU A 387 59.08 -9.06 45.22
N SER A 388 59.19 -8.69 46.51
CA SER A 388 60.47 -8.65 47.23
C SER A 388 60.24 -8.90 48.72
N ASN A 389 61.00 -9.83 49.29
CA ASN A 389 60.76 -10.44 50.61
C ASN A 389 61.23 -9.59 51.80
N VAL A 390 60.51 -9.70 52.92
CA VAL A 390 61.03 -9.68 54.31
C VAL A 390 60.18 -10.71 55.08
N VAL A 391 60.61 -11.96 55.23
CA VAL A 391 61.46 -12.51 56.33
C VAL A 391 60.72 -12.60 57.68
N HIS A 392 60.71 -13.83 58.23
CA HIS A 392 60.32 -14.16 59.61
C HIS A 392 61.48 -14.93 60.27
N THR A 393 61.92 -14.46 61.43
CA THR A 393 62.68 -15.19 62.47
C THR A 393 62.30 -14.60 63.81
#